data_AF-A0A0B1T1P3-F1
#
_entry.id   AF-A0A0B1T1P3-F1
#
_cell.length_a   1.000
_cell.length_b   1.000
_cell.length_c   1.000
_cell.angle_alpha   90.00
_cell.angle_beta   90.00
_cell.angle_gamma   90.00
#
_symmetry.space_group_name_H-M   'P 1'
#
loop_
_entity.id
_entity.type
_entity.pdbx_description
1 polymer ?
#
loop_
_entity_poly.entity_id
_entity_poly.type
_entity_poly.pdbx_seq_one_letter_code
_entity_poly.pdbx_strand_id
1 'polypeptide(L)'
;MSESDDSAASFFEEPIFIGEHGANEPETQALDFDDEHENVEQEGGDSPFLEQLPPTPPPGPAQLVEAQQPAPPTTPKKIAQFASKMGMISESGTSVCRVRLATNVHTRQINPQLDERQWNAYEAARIEGKSCLNHTREDLVLKQTFAQEWPGVRAFLDSCPKPACLVAHNGVNFDYRVLYGELSRCGFIEKDMGIPDEVVFVDSFLAIKDIEETHRDELHHATKLVDWKMCKLTIIVSEQVSLSRVPACEDIPTAVEEEKVSTQEVTEEMNVTLNLAAQLPNDPRTPNRPPPQRSSHSEPAKLSGRRRLFDEELQQNDHPLLFLNAEDWSPAKRRRIRPEFFRRQMGGRWDFNRTVAQMSTKNKLTTIYET
;
A
#
# COMPACT_ATOMS: atom_id res chain seq x y z
N MET A 1 32.03 -33.37 71.77
CA MET A 1 33.41 -32.85 71.68
C MET A 1 33.91 -33.31 70.33
N SER A 2 34.04 -32.51 69.28
CA SER A 2 33.97 -31.06 69.06
C SER A 2 33.85 -30.87 67.54
N GLU A 3 33.09 -29.85 67.09
CA GLU A 3 33.37 -28.96 65.93
C GLU A 3 33.59 -29.58 64.53
N SER A 4 33.08 -29.08 63.40
CA SER A 4 32.28 -27.90 63.04
C SER A 4 31.98 -28.02 61.54
N ASP A 5 30.73 -27.77 61.13
CA ASP A 5 30.29 -27.71 59.73
C ASP A 5 30.64 -26.34 59.12
N ASP A 6 31.42 -26.33 58.04
CA ASP A 6 31.66 -25.14 57.22
C ASP A 6 30.70 -25.16 56.01
N SER A 7 29.69 -24.29 56.09
CA SER A 7 28.91 -23.81 54.95
C SER A 7 29.48 -22.48 54.48
N ALA A 8 29.95 -22.42 53.24
CA ALA A 8 30.18 -21.16 52.55
C ALA A 8 29.72 -21.27 51.10
N ALA A 9 28.61 -20.58 50.81
CA ALA A 9 28.06 -20.37 49.49
C ALA A 9 29.02 -19.52 48.65
N SER A 10 29.31 -19.97 47.43
CA SER A 10 30.05 -19.21 46.43
C SER A 10 29.15 -18.12 45.83
N PHE A 11 29.49 -16.88 46.19
CA PHE A 11 29.01 -15.65 45.59
C PHE A 11 29.73 -15.48 44.24
N PHE A 12 29.01 -15.49 43.13
CA PHE A 12 29.60 -15.20 41.81
C PHE A 12 29.84 -13.69 41.70
N GLU A 13 31.12 -13.31 41.67
CA GLU A 13 31.60 -11.97 41.31
C GLU A 13 31.25 -11.65 39.84
N GLU A 14 30.54 -10.54 39.63
CA GLU A 14 30.45 -9.87 38.33
C GLU A 14 31.80 -9.21 37.99
N PRO A 15 32.32 -9.36 36.75
CA PRO A 15 33.53 -8.65 36.36
C PRO A 15 33.25 -7.16 36.13
N ILE A 16 33.88 -6.34 36.96
CA ILE A 16 34.02 -4.89 36.81
C ILE A 16 34.94 -4.62 35.62
N PHE A 17 34.40 -4.07 34.52
CA PHE A 17 35.21 -3.48 33.46
C PHE A 17 35.66 -2.07 33.88
N ILE A 18 36.93 -1.98 34.28
CA ILE A 18 37.64 -0.72 34.46
C ILE A 18 37.94 -0.17 33.07
N GLY A 19 37.27 0.92 32.69
CA GLY A 19 37.59 1.70 31.50
C GLY A 19 38.78 2.61 31.77
N GLU A 20 39.92 2.30 31.16
CA GLU A 20 41.02 3.26 31.01
C GLU A 20 40.95 3.92 29.63
N HIS A 21 40.90 5.25 29.66
CA HIS A 21 41.08 6.14 28.52
C HIS A 21 42.48 6.00 27.92
N GLY A 22 42.55 5.76 26.61
CA GLY A 22 43.78 5.86 25.84
C GLY A 22 43.46 6.20 24.38
N ALA A 23 43.66 7.47 24.04
CA ALA A 23 43.44 8.06 22.72
C ALA A 23 44.24 7.36 21.59
N ASN A 24 43.59 7.21 20.43
CA ASN A 24 44.13 7.47 19.09
C ASN A 24 43.07 7.05 18.05
N GLU A 25 42.21 8.00 17.66
CA GLU A 25 41.42 7.86 16.43
C GLU A 25 42.36 7.96 15.23
N PRO A 26 42.39 6.98 14.30
CA PRO A 26 43.06 7.17 13.03
C PRO A 26 42.22 8.09 12.13
N GLU A 27 42.82 9.23 11.80
CA GLU A 27 42.35 10.21 10.83
C GLU A 27 42.09 9.53 9.48
N THR A 28 40.81 9.36 9.12
CA THR A 28 40.41 8.84 7.81
C THR A 28 40.70 9.90 6.75
N GLN A 29 41.78 9.70 5.99
CA GLN A 29 42.08 10.50 4.81
C GLN A 29 40.97 10.33 3.76
N ALA A 30 40.55 11.44 3.16
CA ALA A 30 39.65 11.44 2.03
C ALA A 30 40.34 10.78 0.83
N LEU A 31 39.69 9.76 0.26
CA LEU A 31 40.05 9.20 -1.03
C LEU A 31 39.73 10.24 -2.11
N ASP A 32 40.77 10.92 -2.60
CA ASP A 32 40.73 11.66 -3.86
C ASP A 32 40.59 10.65 -5.00
N PHE A 33 39.46 10.68 -5.69
CA PHE A 33 39.27 10.01 -6.97
C PHE A 33 39.66 10.99 -8.06
N ASP A 34 40.94 10.99 -8.43
CA ASP A 34 41.38 11.64 -9.67
C ASP A 34 40.84 10.81 -10.85
N ASP A 35 39.84 11.37 -11.52
CA ASP A 35 39.29 10.90 -12.79
C ASP A 35 40.35 11.02 -13.90
N GLU A 36 41.13 9.96 -14.12
CA GLU A 36 41.89 9.80 -15.35
C GLU A 36 40.94 9.42 -16.50
N HIS A 37 40.52 10.43 -17.26
CA HIS A 37 39.86 10.26 -18.56
C HIS A 37 40.84 9.65 -19.58
N GLU A 38 40.83 8.32 -19.72
CA GLU A 38 41.42 7.67 -20.90
C GLU A 38 40.53 7.91 -22.13
N ASN A 39 41.09 8.66 -23.08
CA ASN A 39 40.60 8.77 -24.45
C ASN A 39 40.70 7.40 -25.14
N VAL A 40 39.57 6.72 -25.31
CA VAL A 40 39.48 5.59 -26.25
C VAL A 40 39.03 6.12 -27.60
N GLU A 41 39.98 6.15 -28.53
CA GLU A 41 39.74 6.35 -29.96
C GLU A 41 38.80 5.25 -30.49
N GLN A 42 37.61 5.64 -30.94
CA GLN A 42 36.71 4.75 -31.69
C GLN A 42 37.19 4.67 -33.14
N GLU A 43 37.96 3.63 -33.46
CA GLU A 43 38.16 3.19 -34.84
C GLU A 43 36.87 2.56 -35.37
N GLY A 44 36.41 3.09 -36.51
CA GLY A 44 35.27 2.60 -37.26
C GLY A 44 35.52 1.20 -37.82
N GLY A 45 34.65 0.27 -37.45
CA GLY A 45 34.51 -1.04 -38.09
C GLY A 45 33.16 -1.12 -38.80
N ASP A 46 33.19 -1.00 -40.12
CA ASP A 46 32.08 -1.33 -41.01
C ASP A 46 31.61 -2.78 -40.78
N SER A 47 30.30 -2.97 -40.66
CA SER A 47 29.68 -4.30 -40.74
C SER A 47 28.54 -4.31 -41.76
N PRO A 48 28.70 -4.99 -42.91
CA PRO A 48 27.65 -5.16 -43.89
C PRO A 48 27.02 -6.55 -43.70
N PHE A 49 25.90 -6.63 -42.99
CA PHE A 49 25.06 -7.83 -43.03
C PHE A 49 23.59 -7.44 -42.99
N LEU A 50 23.04 -7.18 -44.18
CA LEU A 50 21.61 -6.95 -44.40
C LEU A 50 20.99 -8.31 -44.72
N GLU A 51 20.57 -9.00 -43.66
CA GLU A 51 19.87 -10.28 -43.75
C GLU A 51 18.46 -10.05 -44.29
N GLN A 52 18.23 -10.49 -45.53
CA GLN A 52 16.93 -10.43 -46.20
C GLN A 52 15.95 -11.41 -45.54
N LEU A 53 14.91 -10.88 -44.90
CA LEU A 53 13.77 -11.67 -44.45
C LEU A 53 12.95 -12.20 -45.65
N PRO A 54 12.48 -13.45 -45.61
CA PRO A 54 11.62 -13.99 -46.65
C PRO A 54 10.23 -13.32 -46.65
N PRO A 55 9.56 -13.23 -47.82
CA PRO A 55 8.27 -12.57 -47.96
C PRO A 55 7.16 -13.31 -47.20
N THR A 56 6.40 -12.56 -46.42
CA THR A 56 5.21 -13.00 -45.70
C THR A 56 4.13 -13.49 -46.69
N PRO A 57 3.51 -14.66 -46.49
CA PRO A 57 2.41 -15.11 -47.33
C PRO A 57 1.16 -14.22 -47.18
N PRO A 58 0.34 -14.09 -48.24
CA PRO A 58 -0.84 -13.22 -48.22
C PRO A 58 -1.92 -13.76 -47.26
N PRO A 59 -2.70 -12.87 -46.62
CA PRO A 59 -3.79 -13.27 -45.74
C PRO A 59 -4.89 -13.98 -46.53
N GLY A 60 -5.27 -15.17 -46.05
CA GLY A 60 -6.40 -15.92 -46.58
C GLY A 60 -7.74 -15.20 -46.34
N PRO A 61 -8.78 -15.53 -47.12
CA PRO A 61 -10.07 -14.87 -47.06
C PRO A 61 -10.76 -15.11 -45.71
N ALA A 62 -11.08 -14.02 -45.02
CA ALA A 62 -11.86 -14.03 -43.81
C ALA A 62 -13.28 -14.57 -44.07
N GLN A 63 -13.64 -15.67 -43.42
CA GLN A 63 -15.04 -16.08 -43.31
C GLN A 63 -15.75 -15.11 -42.37
N LEU A 64 -16.62 -14.30 -42.97
CA LEU A 64 -17.48 -13.35 -42.30
C LEU A 64 -18.63 -14.14 -41.64
N VAL A 65 -18.44 -14.55 -40.38
CA VAL A 65 -19.54 -15.03 -39.53
C VAL A 65 -20.19 -13.80 -38.93
N GLU A 66 -21.34 -13.43 -39.48
CA GLU A 66 -22.20 -12.34 -39.01
C GLU A 66 -22.79 -12.72 -37.64
N ALA A 67 -22.04 -12.43 -36.57
CA ALA A 67 -22.52 -12.53 -35.21
C ALA A 67 -23.45 -11.33 -34.93
N GLN A 68 -24.74 -11.61 -34.86
CA GLN A 68 -25.80 -10.65 -34.53
C GLN A 68 -25.54 -10.08 -33.12
N GLN A 69 -25.06 -8.84 -33.05
CA GLN A 69 -24.87 -8.12 -31.78
C GLN A 69 -26.25 -7.80 -31.17
N PRO A 70 -26.51 -8.16 -29.90
CA PRO A 70 -27.74 -7.79 -29.23
C PRO A 70 -27.75 -6.27 -28.96
N ALA A 71 -28.88 -5.63 -29.24
CA ALA A 71 -29.07 -4.19 -29.03
C ALA A 71 -28.82 -3.79 -27.56
N PRO A 72 -28.18 -2.63 -27.31
CA PRO A 72 -27.89 -2.17 -25.95
C PRO A 72 -29.19 -1.93 -25.17
N PRO A 73 -29.25 -2.27 -23.87
CA PRO A 73 -30.44 -2.06 -23.06
C PRO A 73 -30.70 -0.56 -22.86
N THR A 74 -31.88 -0.09 -23.26
CA THR A 74 -32.24 1.34 -23.22
C THR A 74 -32.95 1.76 -21.94
N THR A 75 -33.14 0.86 -20.97
CA THR A 75 -33.81 1.19 -19.71
C THR A 75 -32.85 1.22 -18.52
N PRO A 76 -32.96 2.22 -17.61
CA PRO A 76 -32.01 2.41 -16.49
C PRO A 76 -31.83 1.16 -15.60
N LYS A 77 -32.90 0.39 -15.35
CA LYS A 77 -32.83 -0.86 -14.58
C LYS A 77 -32.03 -1.95 -15.28
N LYS A 78 -32.12 -2.05 -16.61
CA LYS A 78 -31.37 -3.04 -17.39
C LYS A 78 -29.91 -2.61 -17.58
N ILE A 79 -29.63 -1.30 -17.63
CA ILE A 79 -28.26 -0.76 -17.62
C ILE A 79 -27.58 -1.08 -16.29
N ALA A 80 -28.26 -0.90 -15.15
CA ALA A 80 -27.72 -1.24 -13.83
C ALA A 80 -27.45 -2.75 -13.68
N GLN A 81 -28.38 -3.62 -14.13
CA GLN A 81 -28.17 -5.07 -14.11
C GLN A 81 -27.06 -5.52 -15.07
N PHE A 82 -26.93 -4.89 -16.24
CA PHE A 82 -25.85 -5.17 -17.18
C PHE A 82 -24.49 -4.75 -16.61
N ALA A 83 -24.42 -3.60 -15.93
CA ALA A 83 -23.21 -3.11 -15.26
C ALA A 83 -22.81 -3.98 -14.06
N SER A 84 -23.76 -4.48 -13.25
CA SER A 84 -23.47 -5.48 -12.21
C SER A 84 -22.97 -6.81 -12.81
N LYS A 85 -23.56 -7.27 -13.92
CA LYS A 85 -23.17 -8.53 -14.58
C LYS A 85 -21.79 -8.44 -15.26
N MET A 86 -21.40 -7.25 -15.69
CA MET A 86 -20.07 -6.97 -16.27
C MET A 86 -19.03 -6.57 -15.20
N GLY A 87 -19.35 -6.69 -13.91
CA GLY A 87 -18.40 -6.43 -12.81
C GLY A 87 -18.04 -4.94 -12.62
N MET A 88 -18.83 -4.02 -13.17
CA MET A 88 -18.58 -2.58 -13.14
C MET A 88 -19.18 -1.87 -11.92
N ILE A 89 -20.03 -2.54 -11.15
CA ILE A 89 -20.59 -2.02 -9.90
C ILE A 89 -20.18 -2.98 -8.79
N SER A 90 -19.08 -2.65 -8.12
CA SER A 90 -18.71 -3.35 -6.88
C SER A 90 -19.56 -2.76 -5.75
N GLU A 91 -20.51 -3.55 -5.25
CA GLU A 91 -21.20 -3.22 -4.00
C GLU A 91 -20.17 -3.02 -2.89
N SER A 92 -20.34 -1.96 -2.12
CA SER A 92 -19.45 -1.43 -1.08
C SER A 92 -19.38 -2.33 0.16
N GLY A 93 -19.01 -3.59 -0.03
CA GLY A 93 -18.44 -4.43 1.01
C GLY A 93 -16.93 -4.31 0.95
N THR A 94 -16.29 -4.15 2.11
CA THR A 94 -14.84 -4.20 2.32
C THR A 94 -14.27 -5.60 2.03
N SER A 95 -14.61 -6.20 0.89
CA SER A 95 -13.97 -7.42 0.40
C SER A 95 -12.56 -7.05 0.00
N VAL A 96 -11.60 -7.34 0.87
CA VAL A 96 -10.18 -7.33 0.54
C VAL A 96 -10.04 -8.18 -0.71
N CYS A 97 -9.82 -7.54 -1.86
CA CYS A 97 -9.60 -8.23 -3.13
C CYS A 97 -8.29 -9.00 -3.01
N ARG A 98 -8.37 -10.22 -2.48
CA ARG A 98 -7.28 -11.19 -2.45
C ARG A 98 -7.26 -11.83 -3.83
N VAL A 99 -6.58 -11.19 -4.77
CA VAL A 99 -6.22 -11.85 -6.02
C VAL A 99 -5.23 -12.96 -5.67
N ARG A 100 -5.69 -14.22 -5.72
CA ARG A 100 -4.79 -15.37 -5.66
C ARG A 100 -4.08 -15.45 -7.01
N LEU A 101 -2.85 -14.97 -7.04
CA LEU A 101 -1.98 -15.20 -8.18
C LEU A 101 -1.53 -16.66 -8.12
N ALA A 102 -1.89 -17.44 -9.13
CA ALA A 102 -1.31 -18.77 -9.31
C ALA A 102 0.16 -18.57 -9.68
N THR A 103 1.05 -18.91 -8.76
CA THR A 103 2.50 -18.86 -8.98
C THR A 103 3.01 -20.29 -9.06
N ASN A 104 3.89 -20.56 -10.03
CA ASN A 104 4.64 -21.81 -10.03
C ASN A 104 5.56 -21.80 -8.81
N VAL A 105 5.24 -22.61 -7.80
CA VAL A 105 6.06 -22.73 -6.59
C VAL A 105 7.09 -23.83 -6.80
N HIS A 106 8.36 -23.47 -6.75
CA HIS A 106 9.47 -24.41 -6.77
C HIS A 106 10.20 -24.35 -5.43
N THR A 107 10.08 -25.39 -4.62
CA THR A 107 10.72 -25.47 -3.30
C THR A 107 11.75 -26.59 -3.29
N ARG A 108 12.94 -26.27 -2.76
CA ARG A 108 14.02 -27.22 -2.51
C ARG A 108 14.52 -27.08 -1.08
N GLN A 109 14.83 -28.21 -0.47
CA GLN A 109 15.51 -28.29 0.82
C GLN A 109 16.88 -28.89 0.56
N ILE A 110 17.92 -28.28 1.11
CA ILE A 110 19.29 -28.67 0.84
C ILE A 110 20.01 -29.13 2.11
N ASN A 111 20.96 -30.05 1.92
CA ASN A 111 21.98 -30.37 2.90
C ASN A 111 23.08 -29.30 2.81
N PRO A 112 23.26 -28.47 3.85
CA PRO A 112 24.25 -27.38 3.85
C PRO A 112 25.70 -27.86 3.96
N GLN A 113 25.94 -29.17 4.14
CA GLN A 113 27.28 -29.76 4.26
C GLN A 113 28.13 -29.15 5.39
N LEU A 114 27.47 -28.80 6.50
CA LEU A 114 28.15 -28.24 7.66
C LEU A 114 29.04 -29.28 8.36
N ASP A 115 30.15 -28.82 8.94
CA ASP A 115 30.98 -29.62 9.83
C ASP A 115 30.34 -29.81 11.22
N GLU A 116 30.93 -30.64 12.07
CA GLU A 116 30.39 -30.95 13.40
C GLU A 116 30.26 -29.71 14.30
N ARG A 117 31.23 -28.79 14.23
CA ARG A 117 31.23 -27.56 15.03
C ARG A 117 30.11 -26.63 14.58
N GLN A 118 29.93 -26.49 13.27
CA GLN A 118 28.88 -25.70 12.65
C GLN A 118 27.50 -26.29 12.94
N TRP A 119 27.34 -27.61 12.88
CA TRP A 119 26.09 -28.27 13.27
C TRP A 119 25.74 -28.03 14.74
N ASN A 120 26.72 -28.13 15.64
CA ASN A 120 26.49 -27.85 17.05
C ASN A 120 26.07 -26.39 17.29
N ALA A 121 26.68 -25.43 16.58
CA ALA A 121 26.28 -24.02 16.65
C ALA A 121 24.87 -23.80 16.10
N TYR A 122 24.53 -24.44 14.99
CA TYR A 122 23.20 -24.41 14.39
C TYR A 122 22.13 -24.95 15.33
N GLU A 123 22.33 -26.14 15.89
CA GLU A 123 21.39 -26.77 16.81
C GLU A 123 21.22 -25.97 18.11
N ALA A 124 22.30 -25.42 18.65
CA ALA A 124 22.23 -24.51 19.80
C ALA A 124 21.35 -23.28 19.50
N ALA A 125 21.61 -22.59 18.37
CA ALA A 125 20.81 -21.44 17.97
C ALA A 125 19.34 -21.80 17.68
N ARG A 126 19.08 -23.00 17.13
CA ARG A 126 17.74 -23.53 16.87
C ARG A 126 16.97 -23.80 18.17
N ILE A 127 17.60 -24.45 19.14
CA ILE A 127 16.99 -24.76 20.45
C ILE A 127 16.71 -23.48 21.24
N GLU A 128 17.59 -22.48 21.14
CA GLU A 128 17.39 -21.16 21.75
C GLU A 128 16.29 -20.32 21.07
N GLY A 129 15.70 -20.79 19.96
CA GLY A 129 14.68 -20.06 19.20
C GLY A 129 15.24 -18.85 18.45
N LYS A 130 16.56 -18.76 18.28
CA LYS A 130 17.23 -17.69 17.51
C LYS A 130 17.30 -17.99 16.02
N SER A 131 17.10 -19.24 15.62
CA SER A 131 17.02 -19.65 14.21
C SER A 131 15.60 -19.47 13.68
N CYS A 132 15.47 -18.80 12.53
CA CYS A 132 14.21 -18.76 11.77
C CYS A 132 13.89 -20.10 11.08
N LEU A 133 14.86 -21.02 11.03
CA LEU A 133 14.72 -22.35 10.44
C LEU A 133 14.52 -23.40 11.54
N ASN A 134 13.44 -24.17 11.41
CA ASN A 134 13.03 -25.21 12.35
C ASN A 134 13.29 -26.64 11.83
N HIS A 135 14.31 -26.83 11.00
CA HIS A 135 14.70 -28.16 10.51
C HIS A 135 15.76 -28.76 11.41
N THR A 136 15.63 -30.04 11.77
CA THR A 136 16.68 -30.70 12.56
C THR A 136 17.84 -31.09 11.67
N ARG A 137 19.01 -31.29 12.26
CA ARG A 137 20.16 -31.87 11.59
C ARG A 137 19.78 -33.13 10.84
N GLU A 138 19.12 -34.10 11.49
CA GLU A 138 18.76 -35.40 10.91
C GLU A 138 17.95 -35.25 9.61
N ASP A 139 17.02 -34.30 9.58
CA ASP A 139 16.21 -34.01 8.39
C ASP A 139 17.05 -33.44 7.26
N LEU A 140 18.00 -32.54 7.56
CA LEU A 140 18.81 -31.84 6.57
C LEU A 140 19.93 -32.71 6.00
N VAL A 141 20.57 -33.58 6.78
CA VAL A 141 21.67 -34.44 6.26
C VAL A 141 21.18 -35.42 5.20
N LEU A 142 19.90 -35.81 5.24
CA LEU A 142 19.30 -36.71 4.27
C LEU A 142 18.91 -36.01 2.95
N LYS A 143 19.01 -34.68 2.87
CA LYS A 143 18.69 -33.91 1.67
C LYS A 143 19.86 -33.89 0.69
N GLN A 144 19.56 -33.51 -0.55
CA GLN A 144 20.57 -33.29 -1.58
C GLN A 144 21.35 -32.00 -1.30
N THR A 145 22.58 -31.92 -1.79
CA THR A 145 23.41 -30.73 -1.64
C THR A 145 22.98 -29.63 -2.60
N PHE A 146 23.43 -28.39 -2.37
CA PHE A 146 23.19 -27.29 -3.31
C PHE A 146 23.64 -27.64 -4.75
N ALA A 147 24.83 -28.26 -4.89
CA ALA A 147 25.37 -28.65 -6.18
C ALA A 147 24.48 -29.67 -6.94
N GLN A 148 23.75 -30.51 -6.22
CA GLN A 148 22.86 -31.51 -6.81
C GLN A 148 21.51 -30.91 -7.21
N GLU A 149 20.98 -29.96 -6.43
CA GLU A 149 19.67 -29.36 -6.67
C GLU A 149 19.70 -28.19 -7.66
N TRP A 150 20.83 -27.47 -7.74
CA TRP A 150 20.95 -26.28 -8.59
C TRP A 150 20.58 -26.50 -10.06
N PRO A 151 20.97 -27.60 -10.75
CA PRO A 151 20.54 -27.85 -12.13
C PRO A 151 19.02 -27.86 -12.31
N GLY A 152 18.27 -28.35 -11.31
CA GLY A 152 16.80 -28.32 -11.33
C GLY A 152 16.25 -26.90 -11.18
N VAL A 153 16.86 -26.08 -10.33
CA VAL A 153 16.50 -24.66 -10.17
C VAL A 153 16.82 -23.88 -11.43
N ARG A 154 17.99 -24.11 -12.04
CA ARG A 154 18.40 -23.50 -13.30
C ARG A 154 17.41 -23.83 -14.42
N ALA A 155 17.07 -25.10 -14.60
CA ALA A 155 16.08 -25.54 -15.60
C ALA A 155 14.71 -24.89 -15.36
N PHE A 156 14.30 -24.73 -14.10
CA PHE A 156 13.08 -23.99 -13.75
C PHE A 156 13.18 -22.52 -14.20
N LEU A 157 14.28 -21.82 -13.90
CA LEU A 157 14.49 -20.44 -14.32
C LEU A 157 14.50 -20.30 -15.85
N ASP A 158 15.11 -21.23 -16.56
CA ASP A 158 15.14 -21.27 -18.03
C ASP A 158 13.74 -21.48 -18.63
N SER A 159 12.85 -22.20 -17.93
CA SER A 159 11.46 -22.39 -18.36
C SER A 159 10.55 -21.17 -18.15
N CYS A 160 10.97 -20.19 -17.35
CA CYS A 160 10.19 -18.99 -17.09
C CYS A 160 10.17 -18.05 -18.32
N PRO A 161 9.04 -17.36 -18.59
CA PRO A 161 9.00 -16.29 -19.59
C PRO A 161 10.04 -15.20 -19.30
N LYS A 162 10.67 -14.69 -20.37
CA LYS A 162 11.79 -13.75 -20.28
C LYS A 162 11.34 -12.32 -20.65
N PRO A 163 11.88 -11.27 -19.98
CA PRO A 163 12.81 -11.35 -18.85
C PRO A 163 12.11 -11.84 -17.56
N ALA A 164 12.82 -12.65 -16.77
CA ALA A 164 12.33 -13.12 -15.48
C ALA A 164 12.93 -12.28 -14.35
N CYS A 165 12.21 -12.06 -13.25
CA CYS A 165 12.65 -11.21 -12.14
C CYS A 165 12.63 -11.97 -10.81
N LEU A 166 13.80 -12.06 -10.17
CA LEU A 166 13.95 -12.58 -8.81
C LEU A 166 13.71 -11.46 -7.81
N VAL A 167 12.66 -11.61 -7.00
CA VAL A 167 12.30 -10.65 -5.97
C VAL A 167 12.60 -11.25 -4.60
N ALA A 168 13.51 -10.63 -3.86
CA ALA A 168 13.84 -11.00 -2.48
C ALA A 168 13.71 -9.79 -1.56
N HIS A 169 13.45 -10.00 -0.27
CA HIS A 169 13.37 -8.94 0.72
C HIS A 169 14.73 -8.78 1.40
N ASN A 170 15.35 -7.60 1.27
CA ASN A 170 16.74 -7.40 1.70
C ASN A 170 17.73 -8.32 0.95
N GLY A 171 17.38 -8.71 -0.28
CA GLY A 171 18.13 -9.65 -1.10
C GLY A 171 19.56 -9.18 -1.39
N VAL A 172 19.79 -7.87 -1.56
CA VAL A 172 21.13 -7.31 -1.84
C VAL A 172 22.10 -7.55 -0.68
N ASN A 173 21.59 -7.58 0.55
CA ASN A 173 22.40 -7.79 1.75
C ASN A 173 22.43 -9.26 2.19
N PHE A 174 21.49 -10.08 1.71
CA PHE A 174 21.35 -11.46 2.16
C PHE A 174 21.21 -12.44 0.99
N ASP A 175 19.99 -12.66 0.48
CA ASP A 175 19.67 -13.77 -0.42
C ASP A 175 20.57 -13.85 -1.66
N TYR A 176 20.80 -12.71 -2.33
CA TYR A 176 21.60 -12.68 -3.56
C TYR A 176 23.09 -12.92 -3.27
N ARG A 177 23.59 -12.47 -2.12
CA ARG A 177 24.97 -12.74 -1.70
C ARG A 177 25.17 -14.20 -1.34
N VAL A 178 24.23 -14.78 -0.60
CA VAL A 178 24.24 -16.21 -0.26
C VAL A 178 24.18 -17.04 -1.55
N LEU A 179 23.26 -16.73 -2.46
CA LEU A 179 23.13 -17.40 -3.74
C LEU A 179 24.41 -17.30 -4.59
N TYR A 180 24.97 -16.09 -4.72
CA TYR A 180 26.24 -15.88 -5.43
C TYR A 180 27.38 -16.69 -4.80
N GLY A 181 27.47 -16.69 -3.46
CA GLY A 181 28.46 -17.46 -2.71
C GLY A 181 28.35 -18.96 -2.97
N GLU A 182 27.14 -19.52 -2.95
CA GLU A 182 26.90 -20.95 -3.23
C GLU A 182 27.20 -21.33 -4.69
N LEU A 183 26.83 -20.48 -5.65
CA LEU A 183 27.15 -20.67 -7.07
C LEU A 183 28.67 -20.66 -7.31
N SER A 184 29.36 -19.70 -6.70
CA SER A 184 30.83 -19.58 -6.77
C SER A 184 31.51 -20.79 -6.12
N ARG A 185 31.05 -21.20 -4.92
CA ARG A 185 31.58 -22.35 -4.19
C ARG A 185 31.50 -23.64 -5.00
N CYS A 186 30.45 -23.81 -5.78
CA CYS A 186 30.24 -24.98 -6.65
C CYS A 186 30.92 -24.87 -8.03
N GLY A 187 31.53 -23.71 -8.33
CA GLY A 187 32.15 -23.43 -9.61
C GLY A 187 31.14 -23.33 -10.76
N PHE A 188 29.88 -22.94 -10.48
CA PHE A 188 28.84 -22.85 -11.49
C PHE A 188 28.93 -21.59 -12.34
N ILE A 189 29.49 -20.50 -11.79
CA ILE A 189 29.65 -19.24 -12.51
C ILE A 189 30.68 -19.43 -13.65
N GLU A 190 31.81 -20.05 -13.35
CA GLU A 190 32.91 -20.30 -14.30
C GLU A 190 32.54 -21.33 -15.38
N LYS A 191 31.56 -22.19 -15.10
CA LYS A 191 31.06 -23.22 -16.02
C LYS A 191 29.87 -22.75 -16.87
N ASP A 192 29.51 -21.47 -16.82
CA ASP A 192 28.32 -20.93 -17.49
C ASP A 192 27.01 -21.63 -17.06
N MET A 193 26.98 -22.11 -15.83
CA MET A 193 25.83 -22.75 -15.19
C MET A 193 25.27 -21.88 -14.06
N GLY A 194 25.60 -20.57 -14.05
CA GLY A 194 25.15 -19.59 -13.06
C GLY A 194 23.68 -19.20 -13.23
N ILE A 195 23.34 -17.94 -12.97
CA ILE A 195 21.98 -17.41 -13.20
C ILE A 195 21.86 -17.01 -14.68
N PRO A 196 20.73 -17.28 -15.37
CA PRO A 196 20.60 -16.90 -16.78
C PRO A 196 20.65 -15.39 -16.98
N ASP A 197 21.26 -14.91 -18.06
CA ASP A 197 21.42 -13.46 -18.35
C ASP A 197 20.09 -12.69 -18.42
N GLU A 198 19.01 -13.35 -18.85
CA GLU A 198 17.66 -12.77 -18.93
C GLU A 198 16.91 -12.80 -17.58
N VAL A 199 17.58 -13.17 -16.48
CA VAL A 199 17.04 -13.12 -15.13
C VAL A 199 17.60 -11.90 -14.40
N VAL A 200 16.72 -10.95 -14.07
CA VAL A 200 17.05 -9.75 -13.31
C VAL A 200 16.70 -9.89 -11.83
N PHE A 201 17.22 -9.00 -10.99
CA PHE A 201 17.02 -9.01 -9.54
C PHE A 201 16.40 -7.71 -9.05
N VAL A 202 15.49 -7.79 -8.08
CA VAL A 202 14.91 -6.63 -7.42
C VAL A 202 14.85 -6.85 -5.92
N ASP A 203 15.51 -5.98 -5.17
CA ASP A 203 15.36 -5.93 -3.73
C ASP A 203 14.04 -5.22 -3.36
N SER A 204 13.08 -6.01 -2.88
CA SER A 204 11.77 -5.51 -2.49
C SER A 204 11.83 -4.55 -1.30
N PHE A 205 12.83 -4.64 -0.41
CA PHE A 205 12.98 -3.70 0.69
C PHE A 205 13.32 -2.29 0.17
N LEU A 206 14.28 -2.21 -0.77
CA LEU A 206 14.66 -0.95 -1.40
C LEU A 206 13.51 -0.38 -2.24
N ALA A 207 12.85 -1.23 -3.04
CA ALA A 207 11.70 -0.83 -3.85
C ALA A 207 10.55 -0.27 -3.00
N ILE A 208 10.22 -0.93 -1.88
CA ILE A 208 9.18 -0.44 -0.96
C ILE A 208 9.62 0.89 -0.35
N LYS A 209 10.87 1.01 0.10
CA LYS A 209 11.39 2.25 0.70
C LYS A 209 11.26 3.44 -0.26
N ASP A 210 11.58 3.24 -1.53
CA ASP A 210 11.51 4.26 -2.58
C ASP A 210 10.06 4.69 -2.88
N ILE A 211 9.16 3.71 -3.05
CA ILE A 211 7.71 3.97 -3.21
C ILE A 211 7.16 4.75 -2.01
N GLU A 212 7.56 4.38 -0.80
CA GLU A 212 7.14 5.04 0.42
C GLU A 212 7.68 6.47 0.53
N GLU A 213 8.90 6.74 0.06
CA GLU A 213 9.46 8.08 0.02
C GLU A 213 8.71 8.98 -0.97
N THR A 214 8.49 8.46 -2.19
CA THR A 214 7.74 9.16 -3.23
C THR A 214 6.35 9.57 -2.72
N HIS A 215 5.62 8.65 -2.09
CA HIS A 215 4.32 8.97 -1.50
C HIS A 215 4.38 10.02 -0.38
N ARG A 216 5.40 9.99 0.47
CA ARG A 216 5.58 11.01 1.52
C ARG A 216 5.83 12.38 0.91
N ASP A 217 6.67 12.45 -0.12
CA ASP A 217 6.98 13.70 -0.80
C ASP A 217 5.74 14.25 -1.51
N GLU A 218 4.94 13.43 -2.20
CA GLU A 218 3.66 13.85 -2.77
C GLU A 218 2.74 14.50 -1.72
N LEU A 219 2.56 13.86 -0.56
CA LEU A 219 1.68 14.36 0.51
C LEU A 219 2.21 15.64 1.13
N HIS A 220 3.54 15.74 1.32
CA HIS A 220 4.18 16.94 1.83
C HIS A 220 3.96 18.13 0.89
N HIS A 221 4.17 17.92 -0.42
CA HIS A 221 3.94 18.95 -1.43
C HIS A 221 2.46 19.33 -1.53
N ALA A 222 1.55 18.36 -1.60
CA ALA A 222 0.12 18.61 -1.64
C ALA A 222 -0.35 19.43 -0.42
N THR A 223 0.11 19.08 0.78
CA THR A 223 -0.23 19.80 2.01
C THR A 223 0.29 21.24 2.01
N LYS A 224 1.42 21.50 1.35
CA LYS A 224 1.99 22.85 1.19
C LYS A 224 1.27 23.72 0.15
N LEU A 225 0.72 23.11 -0.90
CA LEU A 225 0.04 23.82 -1.99
C LEU A 225 -1.38 24.25 -1.62
N VAL A 226 -2.03 23.58 -0.67
CA VAL A 226 -3.36 23.95 -0.21
C VAL A 226 -3.32 25.28 0.54
N ASP A 227 -4.08 26.27 0.05
CA ASP A 227 -4.35 27.48 0.81
C ASP A 227 -5.40 27.19 1.88
N TRP A 228 -4.94 26.79 3.06
CA TRP A 228 -5.78 26.46 4.21
C TRP A 228 -6.66 27.63 4.66
N LYS A 229 -6.29 28.88 4.35
CA LYS A 229 -7.15 30.04 4.65
C LYS A 229 -8.39 30.04 3.77
N MET A 230 -8.24 29.66 2.50
CA MET A 230 -9.34 29.55 1.56
C MET A 230 -10.24 28.35 1.89
N CYS A 231 -9.66 27.19 2.23
CA CYS A 231 -10.43 26.02 2.67
C CYS A 231 -11.31 26.33 3.89
N LYS A 232 -10.76 27.05 4.88
CA LYS A 232 -11.52 27.49 6.05
C LYS A 232 -12.72 28.37 5.66
N LEU A 233 -12.54 29.27 4.70
CA LEU A 233 -13.63 30.14 4.24
C LEU A 233 -14.73 29.34 3.53
N THR A 234 -14.36 28.38 2.69
CA THR A 234 -15.31 27.53 1.96
C THR A 234 -16.14 26.64 2.88
N ILE A 235 -15.54 26.04 3.92
CA ILE A 235 -16.27 25.25 4.92
C ILE A 235 -17.32 26.11 5.63
N ILE A 236 -16.92 27.31 6.09
CA ILE A 236 -17.82 28.23 6.79
C ILE A 236 -19.01 28.63 5.89
N VAL A 237 -18.76 28.89 4.60
CA VAL A 237 -19.83 29.22 3.65
C VAL A 237 -20.75 28.02 3.40
N SER A 238 -20.20 26.81 3.26
CA SER A 238 -20.99 25.60 2.98
C SER A 238 -21.88 25.16 4.16
N GLU A 239 -21.43 25.35 5.40
CA GLU A 239 -22.25 25.07 6.58
C GLU A 239 -23.35 26.11 6.79
N GLN A 240 -23.06 27.39 6.53
CA GLN A 240 -24.09 28.44 6.59
C GLN A 240 -25.20 28.21 5.53
N VAL A 241 -24.85 27.64 4.37
CA VAL A 241 -25.84 27.26 3.35
C VAL A 241 -26.61 26.00 3.75
N SER A 242 -25.98 25.05 4.46
CA SER A 242 -26.65 23.84 4.96
C SER A 242 -27.62 24.13 6.12
N LEU A 243 -27.34 25.12 6.96
CA LEU A 243 -28.23 25.58 8.04
C LEU A 243 -29.40 26.46 7.55
N SER A 244 -29.42 26.83 6.26
CA SER A 244 -30.54 27.54 5.62
C SER A 244 -31.59 26.58 5.02
N ARG A 245 -31.43 25.26 5.14
CA ARG A 245 -32.53 24.34 4.81
C ARG A 245 -33.58 24.41 5.91
N VAL A 246 -34.65 25.13 5.54
CA VAL A 246 -35.99 25.17 6.13
C VAL A 246 -36.29 23.91 6.96
N PRO A 247 -36.76 24.04 8.21
CA PRO A 247 -37.33 22.91 8.95
C PRO A 247 -38.62 22.50 8.24
N ALA A 248 -38.50 21.57 7.31
CA ALA A 248 -39.64 20.93 6.68
C ALA A 248 -39.95 19.65 7.46
N CYS A 249 -41.06 19.72 8.21
CA CYS A 249 -41.81 18.62 8.80
C CYS A 249 -41.14 17.85 9.96
N GLU A 250 -41.23 18.44 11.15
CA GLU A 250 -41.75 17.67 12.29
C GLU A 250 -43.20 17.30 11.94
N ASP A 251 -43.46 16.04 11.61
CA ASP A 251 -44.74 15.34 11.78
C ASP A 251 -44.57 13.91 11.25
N ILE A 252 -44.01 13.03 12.08
CA ILE A 252 -44.20 11.58 11.95
C ILE A 252 -44.91 11.13 13.23
N PRO A 253 -46.21 10.78 13.18
CA PRO A 253 -46.85 10.15 14.32
C PRO A 253 -46.28 8.75 14.54
N THR A 254 -45.88 8.52 15.79
CA THR A 254 -45.49 7.23 16.35
C THR A 254 -46.64 6.23 16.21
N ALA A 255 -46.63 5.42 15.15
CA ALA A 255 -47.45 4.21 15.07
C ALA A 255 -46.63 3.04 15.62
N VAL A 256 -46.98 2.69 16.85
CA VAL A 256 -46.67 1.41 17.49
C VAL A 256 -47.36 0.30 16.70
N GLU A 257 -46.61 -0.65 16.14
CA GLU A 257 -47.08 -2.04 16.01
C GLU A 257 -45.90 -3.01 16.14
N GLU A 258 -45.94 -3.80 17.21
CA GLU A 258 -45.27 -5.09 17.33
C GLU A 258 -46.08 -6.13 16.54
N GLU A 259 -45.47 -6.91 15.63
CA GLU A 259 -45.59 -8.39 15.63
C GLU A 259 -44.81 -9.10 14.50
N LYS A 260 -44.16 -10.20 14.93
CA LYS A 260 -43.97 -11.53 14.32
C LYS A 260 -43.62 -11.72 12.83
N VAL A 261 -42.43 -12.32 12.67
CA VAL A 261 -42.13 -13.56 11.92
C VAL A 261 -43.32 -14.25 11.20
N SER A 262 -43.25 -14.38 9.87
CA SER A 262 -43.60 -15.62 9.14
C SER A 262 -43.12 -15.61 7.68
N THR A 263 -42.86 -16.82 7.20
CA THR A 263 -42.26 -17.31 5.95
C THR A 263 -43.27 -17.43 4.79
N GLN A 264 -42.78 -17.41 3.54
CA GLN A 264 -43.40 -17.91 2.27
C GLN A 264 -44.69 -17.17 1.81
N GLU A 265 -45.12 -17.06 0.54
CA GLU A 265 -44.82 -17.73 -0.73
C GLU A 265 -45.36 -16.90 -1.93
N VAL A 266 -44.95 -17.34 -3.12
CA VAL A 266 -45.35 -17.00 -4.50
C VAL A 266 -46.86 -16.83 -4.74
N THR A 267 -47.32 -15.82 -5.52
CA THR A 267 -48.11 -15.97 -6.81
C THR A 267 -48.57 -14.66 -7.47
N GLU A 268 -48.34 -14.61 -8.78
CA GLU A 268 -49.16 -14.19 -9.95
C GLU A 268 -50.09 -12.95 -9.98
N GLU A 269 -49.77 -12.11 -10.98
CA GLU A 269 -50.62 -11.51 -12.03
C GLU A 269 -52.08 -11.10 -11.75
N MET A 270 -52.40 -9.83 -12.04
CA MET A 270 -53.46 -9.48 -13.01
C MET A 270 -53.47 -8.00 -13.42
N ASN A 271 -53.61 -7.79 -14.73
CA ASN A 271 -53.90 -6.54 -15.44
C ASN A 271 -55.21 -5.88 -14.98
N VAL A 272 -55.29 -4.53 -14.94
CA VAL A 272 -56.42 -3.74 -15.50
C VAL A 272 -55.96 -2.34 -15.95
N THR A 273 -56.48 -2.00 -17.12
CA THR A 273 -56.36 -0.86 -18.05
C THR A 273 -56.93 0.51 -17.62
N LEU A 274 -56.40 1.57 -18.28
CA LEU A 274 -57.07 2.79 -18.80
C LEU A 274 -57.71 3.81 -17.83
N ASN A 275 -57.24 5.07 -17.83
CA ASN A 275 -57.86 6.17 -18.63
C ASN A 275 -57.38 7.61 -18.27
N LEU A 276 -57.23 8.39 -19.33
CA LEU A 276 -57.55 9.82 -19.55
C LEU A 276 -57.11 10.95 -18.58
N ALA A 277 -56.20 11.77 -19.11
CA ALA A 277 -56.21 13.24 -19.26
C ALA A 277 -57.06 14.12 -18.31
N ALA A 278 -56.42 15.16 -17.76
CA ALA A 278 -56.96 16.52 -17.71
C ALA A 278 -55.84 17.57 -17.59
N GLN A 279 -55.99 18.64 -18.37
CA GLN A 279 -55.12 19.81 -18.47
C GLN A 279 -55.36 20.79 -17.30
N LEU A 280 -54.29 21.50 -16.92
CA LEU A 280 -54.14 22.90 -16.41
C LEU A 280 -55.35 23.62 -15.77
N PRO A 281 -55.10 24.46 -14.74
CA PRO A 281 -54.93 25.88 -15.06
C PRO A 281 -53.85 26.64 -14.27
N ASN A 282 -53.26 27.62 -14.96
CA ASN A 282 -52.48 28.73 -14.44
C ASN A 282 -53.23 29.49 -13.33
N ASP A 283 -52.56 29.78 -12.22
CA ASP A 283 -53.01 30.76 -11.22
C ASP A 283 -52.12 32.01 -11.26
N PRO A 284 -52.64 33.16 -11.72
CA PRO A 284 -51.99 34.45 -11.61
C PRO A 284 -52.66 35.27 -10.51
N ARG A 285 -52.08 35.33 -9.30
CA ARG A 285 -52.30 36.43 -8.32
C ARG A 285 -51.44 36.30 -7.06
N THR A 286 -50.27 36.93 -7.07
CA THR A 286 -49.62 37.39 -5.83
C THR A 286 -50.21 38.75 -5.42
N PRO A 287 -50.73 38.91 -4.19
CA PRO A 287 -51.20 40.21 -3.72
C PRO A 287 -50.05 41.11 -3.27
N ASN A 288 -50.14 42.38 -3.66
CA ASN A 288 -49.26 43.47 -3.27
C ASN A 288 -49.08 43.55 -1.74
N ARG A 289 -47.85 43.35 -1.26
CA ARG A 289 -47.46 43.62 0.14
C ARG A 289 -46.96 45.06 0.25
N PRO A 290 -47.50 45.90 1.15
CA PRO A 290 -46.99 47.25 1.36
C PRO A 290 -45.60 47.23 2.01
N PRO A 291 -44.76 48.25 1.74
CA PRO A 291 -43.40 48.32 2.28
C PRO A 291 -43.42 48.54 3.80
N PRO A 292 -42.57 47.84 4.58
CA PRO A 292 -42.45 48.08 6.01
C PRO A 292 -41.82 49.44 6.30
N GLN A 293 -42.42 50.15 7.25
CA GLN A 293 -41.94 51.44 7.74
C GLN A 293 -40.59 51.29 8.45
N ARG A 294 -39.60 52.04 7.99
CA ARG A 294 -38.30 52.20 8.66
C ARG A 294 -38.44 53.20 9.80
N SER A 295 -38.34 52.73 11.04
CA SER A 295 -37.98 53.60 12.16
C SER A 295 -37.43 52.77 13.33
N SER A 296 -36.11 52.75 13.45
CA SER A 296 -35.44 52.78 14.76
C SER A 296 -33.97 53.11 14.58
N HIS A 297 -33.64 54.37 14.88
CA HIS A 297 -32.30 54.76 15.27
C HIS A 297 -32.04 54.18 16.67
N SER A 298 -31.33 53.06 16.74
CA SER A 298 -30.69 52.60 17.97
C SER A 298 -29.19 52.63 17.75
N GLU A 299 -28.50 53.44 18.56
CA GLU A 299 -27.04 53.55 18.58
C GLU A 299 -26.38 52.16 18.76
N PRO A 300 -25.21 51.93 18.13
CA PRO A 300 -24.51 50.67 18.27
C PRO A 300 -23.95 50.56 19.69
N ALA A 301 -24.55 49.70 20.50
CA ALA A 301 -23.97 49.27 21.76
C ALA A 301 -22.55 48.77 21.51
N LYS A 302 -21.56 49.40 22.16
CA LYS A 302 -20.15 48.99 22.15
C LYS A 302 -20.02 47.63 22.83
N LEU A 303 -20.28 46.56 22.07
CA LEU A 303 -20.00 45.19 22.47
C LEU A 303 -18.49 44.96 22.36
N SER A 304 -17.75 45.27 23.43
CA SER A 304 -16.34 44.86 23.60
C SER A 304 -16.21 43.37 23.96
N GLY A 305 -17.24 42.56 23.71
CA GLY A 305 -17.20 41.12 23.78
C GLY A 305 -16.76 40.59 22.41
N ARG A 306 -15.53 40.12 22.32
CA ARG A 306 -14.99 39.37 21.18
C ARG A 306 -15.83 38.11 21.00
N ARG A 307 -17.00 38.22 20.38
CA ARG A 307 -17.88 37.10 20.02
C ARG A 307 -17.08 36.22 19.08
N ARG A 308 -16.46 35.17 19.62
CA ARG A 308 -16.00 34.03 18.83
C ARG A 308 -17.27 33.36 18.34
N LEU A 309 -17.80 33.84 17.21
CA LEU A 309 -19.06 33.43 16.60
C LEU A 309 -19.03 32.01 16.00
N PHE A 310 -17.95 31.28 16.25
CA PHE A 310 -17.80 29.88 15.88
C PHE A 310 -17.16 29.20 17.07
N ASP A 311 -17.97 28.37 17.74
CA ASP A 311 -17.55 27.56 18.87
C ASP A 311 -16.44 26.59 18.45
N GLU A 312 -15.67 26.17 19.44
CA GLU A 312 -14.48 25.32 19.34
C GLU A 312 -14.74 23.99 18.58
N GLU A 313 -16.00 23.59 18.45
CA GLU A 313 -16.49 22.42 17.71
C GLU A 313 -16.27 22.50 16.19
N LEU A 314 -16.31 23.69 15.58
CA LEU A 314 -16.05 23.86 14.14
C LEU A 314 -14.58 23.66 13.75
N GLN A 315 -13.70 23.49 14.72
CA GLN A 315 -12.28 23.24 14.46
C GLN A 315 -11.97 21.75 14.25
N GLN A 316 -12.92 20.84 14.41
CA GLN A 316 -12.65 19.40 14.39
C GLN A 316 -12.66 18.76 12.99
N ASN A 317 -13.24 19.42 11.98
CA ASN A 317 -13.47 18.80 10.66
C ASN A 317 -12.71 19.45 9.48
N ASP A 318 -11.60 20.16 9.72
CA ASP A 318 -10.76 20.74 8.64
C ASP A 318 -9.53 19.89 8.28
N HIS A 319 -9.57 18.57 8.52
CA HIS A 319 -8.44 17.68 8.32
C HIS A 319 -8.03 17.55 6.83
N PRO A 320 -6.73 17.60 6.46
CA PRO A 320 -6.25 17.54 5.07
C PRO A 320 -6.81 16.38 4.24
N LEU A 321 -7.00 15.22 4.86
CA LEU A 321 -7.56 14.04 4.21
C LEU A 321 -8.97 14.21 3.66
N LEU A 322 -9.73 15.21 4.11
CA LEU A 322 -11.06 15.52 3.56
C LEU A 322 -10.98 16.28 2.22
N PHE A 323 -9.85 16.90 1.93
CA PHE A 323 -9.61 17.69 0.71
C PHE A 323 -8.75 16.96 -0.31
N LEU A 324 -7.98 15.97 0.15
CA LEU A 324 -7.28 15.05 -0.73
C LEU A 324 -8.31 14.06 -1.26
N ASN A 325 -8.27 13.76 -2.56
CA ASN A 325 -9.17 12.77 -3.15
C ASN A 325 -8.75 11.35 -2.75
N ALA A 326 -8.94 11.01 -1.47
CA ALA A 326 -8.55 9.73 -0.90
C ALA A 326 -9.38 8.57 -1.47
N GLU A 327 -10.52 8.86 -2.11
CA GLU A 327 -11.35 7.86 -2.80
C GLU A 327 -10.64 7.29 -4.04
N ASP A 328 -9.87 8.12 -4.75
CA ASP A 328 -9.04 7.71 -5.89
C ASP A 328 -7.79 6.92 -5.46
N TRP A 329 -7.47 6.92 -4.17
CA TRP A 329 -6.29 6.22 -3.68
C TRP A 329 -6.49 4.71 -3.66
N SER A 330 -5.44 4.00 -4.07
CA SER A 330 -5.39 2.55 -3.93
C SER A 330 -5.66 2.13 -2.46
N PRO A 331 -6.29 0.96 -2.22
CA PRO A 331 -6.51 0.46 -0.87
C PRO A 331 -5.22 0.32 -0.04
N ALA A 332 -4.07 0.16 -0.69
CA ALA A 332 -2.77 0.16 -0.03
C ALA A 332 -2.39 1.57 0.45
N LYS A 333 -2.50 2.59 -0.41
CA LYS A 333 -2.19 3.99 -0.07
C LYS A 333 -3.09 4.52 1.06
N ARG A 334 -4.40 4.23 1.02
CA ARG A 334 -5.35 4.58 2.10
C ARG A 334 -5.00 3.97 3.46
N ARG A 335 -4.57 2.71 3.50
CA ARG A 335 -4.16 2.05 4.76
C ARG A 335 -2.84 2.58 5.32
N ARG A 336 -2.00 3.15 4.45
CA ARG A 336 -0.68 3.66 4.82
C ARG A 336 -0.74 5.07 5.38
N ILE A 337 -1.57 5.93 4.80
CA ILE A 337 -1.70 7.33 5.22
C ILE A 337 -2.66 7.42 6.40
N ARG A 338 -2.17 7.93 7.53
CA ARG A 338 -2.96 8.08 8.75
C ARG A 338 -3.20 9.54 9.11
N PRO A 339 -4.32 9.87 9.77
CA PRO A 339 -4.58 11.22 10.26
C PRO A 339 -3.44 11.77 11.13
N GLU A 340 -2.82 10.92 11.97
CA GLU A 340 -1.73 11.31 12.87
C GLU A 340 -0.48 11.85 12.17
N PHE A 341 -0.35 11.65 10.84
CA PHE A 341 0.77 12.20 10.07
C PHE A 341 0.57 13.68 9.75
N PHE A 342 -0.61 14.24 9.99
CA PHE A 342 -0.89 15.64 9.79
C PHE A 342 -0.94 16.34 11.15
N ARG A 343 -0.17 17.41 11.30
CA ARG A 343 -0.14 18.22 12.51
C ARG A 343 -0.65 19.62 12.18
N ARG A 344 -1.60 20.10 12.98
CA ARG A 344 -2.05 21.48 12.91
C ARG A 344 -1.04 22.40 13.59
N GLN A 345 -0.50 23.35 12.84
CA GLN A 345 0.40 24.37 13.33
C GLN A 345 -0.37 25.54 13.98
N MET A 346 0.34 26.33 14.79
CA MET A 346 -0.18 27.60 15.30
C MET A 346 -0.59 28.49 14.13
N GLY A 347 -1.85 28.92 14.11
CA GLY A 347 -2.43 29.68 12.98
C GLY A 347 -3.34 28.87 12.06
N GLY A 348 -3.59 27.59 12.36
CA GLY A 348 -4.58 26.76 11.65
C GLY A 348 -4.10 26.19 10.32
N ARG A 349 -2.80 26.30 10.02
CA ARG A 349 -2.16 25.63 8.87
C ARG A 349 -1.91 24.17 9.22
N TRP A 350 -2.11 23.27 8.26
CA TRP A 350 -1.69 21.88 8.40
C TRP A 350 -0.30 21.65 7.82
N ASP A 351 0.50 20.83 8.50
CA ASP A 351 1.78 20.33 8.03
C ASP A 351 1.79 18.81 8.04
N PHE A 352 2.45 18.21 7.04
CA PHE A 352 2.70 16.78 7.00
C PHE A 352 3.98 16.45 7.78
N ASN A 353 3.86 15.64 8.83
CA ASN A 353 4.96 15.22 9.67
C ASN A 353 5.69 14.01 9.04
N ARG A 354 6.64 14.32 8.15
CA ARG A 354 7.46 13.32 7.45
C ARG A 354 8.15 12.35 8.41
N THR A 355 8.68 12.85 9.53
CA THR A 355 9.39 12.03 10.53
C THR A 355 8.49 10.98 11.16
N VAL A 356 7.27 11.35 11.57
CA VAL A 356 6.31 10.41 12.17
C VAL A 356 5.87 9.36 11.14
N ALA A 357 5.60 9.79 9.90
CA ALA A 357 5.25 8.87 8.82
C ALA A 357 6.39 7.87 8.54
N GLN A 358 7.63 8.35 8.45
CA GLN A 358 8.82 7.53 8.22
C GLN A 358 9.05 6.52 9.35
N MET A 359 8.95 6.95 10.61
CA MET A 359 9.10 6.06 11.77
C MET A 359 7.99 5.00 11.82
N SER A 360 6.75 5.37 11.45
CA SER A 360 5.64 4.40 11.35
C SER A 360 5.89 3.32 10.30
N THR A 361 6.41 3.71 9.12
CA THR A 361 6.77 2.74 8.07
C THR A 361 7.94 1.86 8.51
N LYS A 362 8.99 2.43 9.12
CA LYS A 362 10.13 1.66 9.64
C LYS A 362 9.68 0.61 10.65
N ASN A 363 8.87 0.98 11.63
CA ASN A 363 8.38 0.06 12.66
C ASN A 363 7.50 -1.05 12.09
N LYS A 364 6.70 -0.78 11.05
CA LYS A 364 5.89 -1.82 10.40
C LYS A 364 6.75 -2.78 9.60
N LEU A 365 7.77 -2.28 8.90
CA LEU A 365 8.70 -3.14 8.17
C LEU A 365 9.50 -4.02 9.13
N THR A 366 10.01 -3.47 10.24
CA THR A 366 10.68 -4.29 11.25
C THR A 366 9.74 -5.33 11.85
N THR A 367 8.51 -4.96 12.24
CA THR A 367 7.55 -5.91 12.85
C THR A 367 7.12 -7.05 11.93
N ILE A 368 7.06 -6.83 10.60
CA ILE A 368 6.62 -7.89 9.68
C ILE A 368 7.75 -8.91 9.41
N TYR A 369 9.02 -8.53 9.63
CA TYR A 369 10.16 -9.29 9.13
C TYR A 369 11.27 -9.58 10.16
N GLU A 370 11.20 -9.04 11.38
CA GLU A 370 12.07 -9.39 12.53
C GLU A 370 11.43 -10.42 13.49
N THR A 371 10.21 -10.87 13.21
CA THR A 371 9.57 -12.05 13.83
C THR A 371 9.64 -13.24 12.90
#